data_AF-A0A924YTF4-F1
#
_entry.id   AF-A0A924YTF4-F1
#
_cell.length_a   1.000
_cell.length_b   1.000
_cell.length_c   1.000
_cell.angle_alpha   90.00
_cell.angle_beta   90.00
_cell.angle_gamma   90.00
#
_symmetry.space_group_name_H-M   'P 1'
#
loop_
_entity.id
_entity.type
_entity.pdbx_description
1 polymer ?
#
loop_
_entity_poly.entity_id
_entity_poly.type
_entity_poly.pdbx_seq_one_letter_code
_entity_poly.pdbx_strand_id
1 'polypeptide(L)'
;MKNSIGLRQLLPMTLSLLAAATTTGAIAATPPTTTSQSREQSVQTQNVQLMQIPGVDLPVWIYPVGGVILLLIFLPKIGWIAGLIVIGEREVGIVTKKFSSKSLPPNRLIATNGEAGLQADTLPPGWHFGYFPWQYNVSHTSVITIPQGEIGLLVANDGAAIPPDRILGRVVDCDNYQDARKFFANGGEKGRQLAILTSGTYRINTALFEVITAANAAQHDMQPNQLRIYTIAPDSVGVVTVLDGAPIDAGEIAGPIIADHDNFQRADRFVQDGGRRGLQEQVMLSGSWNLNPWFVQTQQVPMTQVPIGYVGVVISFVGKSHQDVSGDSFTHGNLVNKGDKGVWVEPLYPGKHPLNTQIMKVEPVPTTNIVLNFTSRFSGEHGYDSKLIALKLLSFDGFEFELEVFQIIHVGAADAPKVISRLGSMQNLVDHVLRPIVG
;
A
#
# COMPACT_ATOMS: atom_id res chain seq x y z
N MET A 1 52.43 4.81 -20.21
CA MET A 1 53.14 5.52 -19.12
C MET A 1 52.46 5.08 -17.82
N LYS A 2 52.99 4.06 -17.14
CA LYS A 2 54.05 4.04 -16.10
C LYS A 2 53.54 4.45 -14.70
N ASN A 3 53.88 3.56 -13.75
CA ASN A 3 53.96 3.68 -12.28
C ASN A 3 52.74 3.15 -11.50
N SER A 4 52.74 2.00 -10.81
CA SER A 4 53.70 1.22 -10.01
C SER A 4 53.84 1.61 -8.53
N ILE A 5 53.95 0.56 -7.70
CA ILE A 5 54.48 0.46 -6.32
C ILE A 5 53.41 0.60 -5.23
N GLY A 6 53.26 -0.32 -4.26
CA GLY A 6 54.04 -1.53 -3.99
C GLY A 6 53.48 -2.28 -2.78
N LEU A 7 53.73 -3.58 -2.71
CA LEU A 7 53.52 -4.37 -1.50
C LEU A 7 54.63 -5.41 -1.40
N ARG A 8 55.44 -5.32 -0.34
CA ARG A 8 56.44 -6.32 0.04
C ARG A 8 56.24 -6.68 1.50
N GLN A 9 56.37 -7.99 1.75
CA GLN A 9 56.89 -8.62 2.98
C GLN A 9 55.94 -8.56 4.20
N LEU A 10 55.62 -9.62 4.93
CA LEU A 10 56.39 -10.80 5.39
C LEU A 10 55.44 -11.84 6.06
N LEU A 11 55.73 -13.14 5.93
CA LEU A 11 55.29 -14.25 6.82
C LEU A 11 55.82 -14.05 8.27
N PRO A 12 55.40 -14.79 9.35
CA PRO A 12 54.86 -16.16 9.34
C PRO A 12 53.75 -16.52 10.38
N MET A 13 53.27 -17.78 10.26
CA MET A 13 52.91 -18.70 11.37
C MET A 13 51.75 -18.37 12.34
N THR A 14 50.57 -18.98 12.16
CA THR A 14 50.12 -20.21 12.86
C THR A 14 48.58 -20.32 12.97
N LEU A 15 48.14 -21.59 12.92
CA LEU A 15 46.88 -22.19 13.39
C LEU A 15 45.55 -21.77 12.75
N SER A 16 45.05 -22.66 11.88
CA SER A 16 43.62 -22.97 11.81
C SER A 16 43.46 -24.45 11.50
N LEU A 17 43.00 -25.21 12.50
CA LEU A 17 42.35 -26.52 12.33
C LEU A 17 40.97 -26.27 11.72
N LEU A 18 40.62 -26.94 10.63
CA LEU A 18 39.31 -27.60 10.52
C LEU A 18 39.32 -28.71 9.46
N ALA A 19 38.49 -29.71 9.76
CA ALA A 19 38.16 -30.94 9.06
C ALA A 19 37.90 -30.80 7.53
N ALA A 20 37.86 -31.84 6.69
CA ALA A 20 37.33 -33.18 6.93
C ALA A 20 37.71 -34.16 5.81
N ALA A 21 37.81 -35.43 6.20
CA ALA A 21 37.32 -36.65 5.55
C ALA A 21 37.71 -36.99 4.08
N THR A 22 38.41 -38.13 4.03
CA THR A 22 38.25 -39.27 3.09
C THR A 22 38.75 -39.12 1.66
N THR A 23 39.97 -39.63 1.45
CA THR A 23 40.47 -40.15 0.18
C THR A 23 40.56 -41.67 0.24
N THR A 24 39.91 -42.35 -0.69
CA THR A 24 40.24 -43.74 -1.08
C THR A 24 40.44 -43.77 -2.59
N GLY A 25 41.63 -44.19 -2.98
CA GLY A 25 42.07 -44.62 -4.31
C GLY A 25 43.46 -45.22 -4.12
N ALA A 26 43.93 -46.24 -4.82
CA ALA A 26 43.41 -47.16 -5.82
C ALA A 26 44.21 -48.49 -5.58
N ILE A 27 44.06 -49.58 -6.33
CA ILE A 27 44.81 -49.84 -7.57
C ILE A 27 44.31 -51.21 -8.12
N ALA A 28 44.30 -51.31 -9.44
CA ALA A 28 43.83 -52.39 -10.29
C ALA A 28 44.70 -53.68 -10.30
N ALA A 29 44.09 -54.81 -10.69
CA ALA A 29 44.64 -55.77 -11.67
C ALA A 29 43.62 -56.92 -11.96
N THR A 30 43.59 -57.39 -13.21
CA THR A 30 42.86 -58.60 -13.67
C THR A 30 43.73 -59.34 -14.71
N PRO A 31 43.46 -60.62 -15.07
CA PRO A 31 44.21 -61.82 -14.66
C PRO A 31 44.92 -62.52 -15.88
N PRO A 32 45.42 -63.79 -15.88
CA PRO A 32 44.57 -65.00 -15.79
C PRO A 32 45.23 -66.33 -15.26
N THR A 33 44.38 -67.33 -15.02
CA THR A 33 44.55 -68.82 -15.16
C THR A 33 45.68 -69.56 -14.41
N THR A 34 45.34 -70.58 -13.61
CA THR A 34 45.54 -72.03 -13.92
C THR A 34 45.28 -72.91 -12.69
N THR A 35 44.34 -73.84 -12.87
CA THR A 35 44.04 -75.01 -12.04
C THR A 35 45.22 -75.99 -12.06
N SER A 36 45.66 -76.51 -10.90
CA SER A 36 45.91 -77.96 -10.66
C SER A 36 46.89 -78.25 -9.51
N GLN A 37 46.46 -79.20 -8.68
CA GLN A 37 47.26 -80.33 -8.16
C GLN A 37 48.12 -80.18 -6.90
N SER A 38 47.60 -80.85 -5.86
CA SER A 38 48.25 -81.87 -5.00
C SER A 38 49.58 -81.55 -4.31
N ARG A 39 49.53 -81.52 -2.97
CA ARG A 39 50.35 -82.43 -2.15
C ARG A 39 49.85 -82.48 -0.70
N GLU A 40 49.58 -83.69 -0.24
CA GLU A 40 49.47 -84.04 1.17
C GLU A 40 50.78 -83.71 1.90
N GLN A 41 50.72 -83.23 3.14
CA GLN A 41 51.68 -83.59 4.19
C GLN A 41 51.23 -83.12 5.59
N SER A 42 50.77 -84.11 6.36
CA SER A 42 51.05 -84.37 7.78
C SER A 42 51.32 -83.21 8.75
N VAL A 43 50.34 -83.05 9.66
CA VAL A 43 50.43 -82.81 11.12
C VAL A 43 51.84 -82.66 11.71
N GLN A 44 52.12 -81.48 12.31
CA GLN A 44 52.85 -81.38 13.58
C GLN A 44 52.28 -80.26 14.46
N THR A 45 52.07 -80.64 15.71
CA THR A 45 51.42 -79.95 16.82
C THR A 45 52.26 -78.79 17.34
N GLN A 46 51.70 -77.59 17.43
CA GLN A 46 52.21 -76.52 18.30
C GLN A 46 51.11 -76.10 19.27
N ASN A 47 51.41 -76.26 20.56
CA ASN A 47 50.56 -75.87 21.67
C ASN A 47 50.40 -74.35 21.69
N VAL A 48 49.20 -73.85 21.38
CA VAL A 48 48.85 -72.44 21.61
C VAL A 48 48.34 -72.33 23.04
N GLN A 49 49.16 -71.79 23.93
CA GLN A 49 48.71 -71.32 25.25
C GLN A 49 47.68 -70.20 25.04
N LEU A 50 46.48 -70.36 25.62
CA LEU A 50 45.51 -69.26 25.72
C LEU A 50 46.14 -68.17 26.59
N MET A 51 46.55 -67.06 25.97
CA MET A 51 46.83 -65.83 26.67
C MET A 51 45.50 -65.30 27.22
N GLN A 52 45.28 -65.44 28.54
CA GLN A 52 44.17 -64.79 29.22
C GLN A 52 44.33 -63.28 29.10
N ILE A 53 43.37 -62.64 28.43
CA ILE A 53 43.22 -61.18 28.44
C ILE A 53 42.85 -60.80 29.89
N PRO A 54 43.62 -59.93 30.57
CA PRO A 54 43.24 -59.49 31.90
C PRO A 54 41.90 -58.75 31.79
N GLY A 55 40.92 -59.19 32.58
CA GLY A 55 39.65 -58.49 32.72
C GLY A 55 39.92 -57.05 33.14
N VAL A 56 39.39 -56.11 32.37
CA VAL A 56 39.45 -54.70 32.73
C VAL A 56 38.48 -54.51 33.89
N ASP A 57 38.99 -54.62 35.12
CA ASP A 57 38.25 -54.27 36.34
C ASP A 57 38.04 -52.75 36.37
N LEU A 58 36.99 -52.30 35.65
CA LEU A 58 36.53 -50.93 35.69
C LEU A 58 36.01 -50.63 37.11
N PRO A 59 36.51 -49.57 37.77
CA PRO A 59 36.06 -49.22 39.11
C PRO A 59 34.54 -49.05 39.19
N VAL A 60 33.91 -49.59 40.23
CA VAL A 60 32.45 -49.63 40.42
C VAL A 60 31.80 -48.22 40.36
N TRP A 61 32.54 -47.15 40.62
CA TRP A 61 32.08 -45.76 40.50
C TRP A 61 31.82 -45.28 39.07
N ILE A 62 32.27 -46.02 38.04
CA ILE A 62 31.99 -45.70 36.62
C ILE A 62 30.52 -45.97 36.27
N TYR A 63 29.85 -46.91 36.92
CA TYR A 63 28.43 -47.20 36.65
C TYR A 63 27.47 -46.06 37.03
N PRO A 64 27.55 -45.43 38.23
CA PRO A 64 26.71 -44.29 38.55
C PRO A 64 27.09 -43.05 37.72
N VAL A 65 28.38 -42.82 37.44
CA VAL A 65 28.83 -41.69 36.61
C VAL A 65 28.36 -41.88 35.16
N GLY A 66 28.49 -43.08 34.60
CA GLY A 66 27.98 -43.44 33.29
C GLY A 66 26.46 -43.33 33.21
N GLY A 67 25.74 -43.74 34.26
CA GLY A 67 24.29 -43.58 34.37
C GLY A 67 23.84 -42.12 34.36
N VAL A 68 24.54 -41.24 35.10
CA VAL A 68 24.26 -39.79 35.13
C VAL A 68 24.56 -39.15 33.77
N ILE A 69 25.66 -39.54 33.11
CA ILE A 69 26.01 -39.05 31.78
C ILE A 69 24.96 -39.49 30.75
N LEU A 70 24.54 -40.75 30.79
CA LEU A 70 23.53 -41.29 29.87
C LEU A 70 22.16 -40.63 30.13
N LEU A 71 21.79 -40.40 31.38
CA LEU A 71 20.58 -39.68 31.75
C LEU A 71 20.61 -38.22 31.27
N LEU A 72 21.73 -37.51 31.42
CA LEU A 72 21.91 -36.15 30.88
C LEU A 72 21.85 -36.09 29.34
N ILE A 73 22.34 -37.12 28.66
CA ILE A 73 22.28 -37.21 27.19
C ILE A 73 20.85 -37.52 26.70
N PHE A 74 20.10 -38.34 27.43
CA PHE A 74 18.75 -38.77 27.04
C PHE A 74 17.63 -37.85 27.56
N LEU A 75 17.82 -37.09 28.63
CA LEU A 75 16.84 -36.11 29.15
C LEU A 75 16.32 -35.11 28.09
N PRO A 76 17.19 -34.43 27.32
CA PRO A 76 16.71 -33.51 26.28
C PRO A 76 16.00 -34.24 25.14
N LYS A 77 16.39 -35.49 24.83
CA LYS A 77 15.68 -36.34 23.86
C LYS A 77 14.32 -36.81 24.38
N ILE A 78 14.19 -37.04 25.69
CA ILE A 78 12.91 -37.33 26.36
C ILE A 78 11.96 -36.13 26.23
N GLY A 79 12.44 -34.91 26.45
CA GLY A 79 11.62 -33.69 26.33
C GLY A 79 11.07 -33.51 24.91
N TRP A 80 11.89 -33.81 23.89
CA TRP A 80 11.47 -33.78 22.50
C TRP A 80 10.40 -34.84 22.19
N ILE A 81 10.57 -36.07 22.70
CA ILE A 81 9.56 -37.14 22.55
C ILE A 81 8.29 -36.81 23.34
N ALA A 82 8.40 -36.11 24.47
CA ALA A 82 7.25 -35.67 25.28
C ALA A 82 6.48 -34.49 24.65
N GLY A 83 6.93 -33.97 23.50
CA GLY A 83 6.26 -32.89 22.78
C GLY A 83 6.41 -31.53 23.47
N LEU A 84 7.54 -31.29 24.14
CA LEU A 84 7.91 -29.98 24.65
C LEU A 84 8.45 -29.10 23.51
N ILE A 85 7.81 -27.95 23.30
CA ILE A 85 8.22 -26.93 22.34
C ILE A 85 8.31 -25.59 23.06
N VAL A 86 9.41 -24.88 22.83
CA VAL A 86 9.65 -23.56 23.40
C VAL A 86 9.73 -22.57 22.25
N ILE A 87 8.80 -21.62 22.15
CA ILE A 87 8.92 -20.52 21.18
C ILE A 87 9.49 -19.29 21.86
N GLY A 88 10.43 -18.61 21.18
CA GLY A 88 11.06 -17.40 21.69
C GLY A 88 10.10 -16.21 21.78
N GLU A 89 10.50 -15.18 22.52
CA GLU A 89 9.66 -13.98 22.76
C GLU A 89 9.31 -13.21 21.48
N ARG A 90 10.22 -13.24 20.49
CA ARG A 90 10.09 -12.60 19.17
C ARG A 90 9.76 -13.60 18.06
N GLU A 91 9.22 -14.75 18.44
CA GLU A 91 8.78 -15.79 17.52
C GLU A 91 7.30 -16.10 17.70
N VAL A 92 6.71 -16.63 16.64
CA VAL A 92 5.39 -17.22 16.60
C VAL A 92 5.53 -18.64 16.08
N GLY A 93 4.97 -19.61 16.80
CA GLY A 93 4.98 -21.01 16.39
C GLY A 93 3.80 -21.30 15.47
N ILE A 94 4.06 -21.65 14.22
CA ILE A 94 3.02 -22.07 13.27
C ILE A 94 2.92 -23.60 13.32
N VAL A 95 1.74 -24.09 13.68
CA VAL A 95 1.50 -25.53 13.90
C VAL A 95 0.97 -26.17 12.63
N THR A 96 1.60 -27.27 12.21
CA THR A 96 1.10 -28.16 11.16
C THR A 96 0.85 -29.54 11.76
N LYS A 97 -0.34 -30.10 11.54
CA LYS A 97 -0.71 -31.44 12.00
C LYS A 97 -0.56 -32.44 10.87
N LYS A 98 0.34 -33.42 11.03
CA LYS A 98 0.71 -34.39 9.98
C LYS A 98 -0.42 -35.37 9.66
N PHE A 99 -1.18 -35.79 10.67
CA PHE A 99 -2.31 -36.71 10.50
C PHE A 99 -3.40 -36.47 11.54
N SER A 100 -4.65 -36.73 11.15
CA SER A 100 -5.83 -36.66 12.00
C SER A 100 -6.92 -37.58 11.44
N SER A 101 -7.91 -37.92 12.27
CA SER A 101 -9.13 -38.60 11.82
C SER A 101 -10.03 -37.71 10.97
N LYS A 102 -9.87 -36.38 11.05
CA LYS A 102 -10.59 -35.40 10.24
C LYS A 102 -9.68 -34.89 9.12
N SER A 103 -10.17 -34.94 7.89
CA SER A 103 -9.49 -34.37 6.72
C SER A 103 -9.93 -32.93 6.51
N LEU A 104 -8.99 -32.09 6.06
CA LEU A 104 -9.29 -30.74 5.59
C LEU A 104 -10.16 -30.81 4.32
N PRO A 105 -11.20 -29.98 4.18
CA PRO A 105 -11.94 -29.87 2.93
C PRO A 105 -11.02 -29.45 1.77
N PRO A 106 -11.23 -29.94 0.54
CA PRO A 106 -10.30 -29.72 -0.58
C PRO A 106 -10.16 -28.25 -1.01
N ASN A 107 -11.08 -27.37 -0.62
CA ASN A 107 -11.06 -25.94 -0.93
C ASN A 107 -10.54 -25.06 0.22
N ARG A 108 -9.90 -25.66 1.25
CA ARG A 108 -9.25 -24.95 2.35
C ARG A 108 -7.80 -25.39 2.48
N LEU A 109 -6.98 -24.46 2.95
CA LEU A 109 -5.55 -24.66 3.23
C LEU A 109 -5.28 -24.67 4.74
N ILE A 110 -6.13 -24.01 5.52
CA ILE A 110 -5.99 -23.90 6.98
C ILE A 110 -7.08 -24.67 7.72
N ALA A 111 -6.63 -25.57 8.58
CA ALA A 111 -7.44 -26.34 9.51
C ALA A 111 -7.88 -25.48 10.70
N THR A 112 -9.19 -25.45 10.93
CA THR A 112 -9.80 -24.73 12.06
C THR A 112 -10.25 -25.69 13.16
N ASN A 113 -10.68 -26.91 12.82
CA ASN A 113 -11.29 -27.85 13.76
C ASN A 113 -10.39 -29.05 14.11
N GLY A 114 -9.06 -28.86 14.09
CA GLY A 114 -8.09 -29.91 14.44
C GLY A 114 -7.89 -30.98 13.36
N GLU A 115 -8.29 -30.67 12.12
CA GLU A 115 -8.06 -31.46 10.90
C GLU A 115 -6.55 -31.58 10.60
N ALA A 116 -6.18 -32.53 9.73
CA ALA A 116 -4.80 -32.62 9.24
C ALA A 116 -4.47 -31.40 8.35
N GLY A 117 -3.26 -30.84 8.49
CA GLY A 117 -2.79 -29.66 7.76
C GLY A 117 -2.31 -28.51 8.64
N LEU A 118 -2.07 -27.35 8.02
CA LEU A 118 -1.71 -26.09 8.68
C LEU A 118 -2.84 -25.67 9.62
N GLN A 119 -2.55 -25.39 10.89
CA GLN A 119 -3.57 -24.99 11.86
C GLN A 119 -3.77 -23.46 11.83
N ALA A 120 -4.99 -23.03 12.15
CA ALA A 120 -5.31 -21.61 12.31
C ALA A 120 -4.56 -21.00 13.51
N ASP A 121 -4.54 -21.71 14.64
CA ASP A 121 -3.91 -21.23 15.86
C ASP A 121 -2.40 -21.22 15.78
N THR A 122 -1.84 -20.13 16.27
CA THR A 122 -0.42 -19.96 16.51
C THR A 122 -0.08 -20.18 17.97
N LEU A 123 1.16 -20.57 18.23
CA LEU A 123 1.70 -20.70 19.57
C LEU A 123 2.31 -19.37 20.02
N PRO A 124 1.84 -18.78 21.14
CA PRO A 124 2.46 -17.61 21.73
C PRO A 124 3.82 -17.96 22.37
N PRO A 125 4.66 -16.97 22.71
CA PRO A 125 5.90 -17.19 23.46
C PRO A 125 5.71 -18.04 24.73
N GLY A 126 6.66 -18.95 24.97
CA GLY A 126 6.67 -19.77 26.18
C GLY A 126 6.74 -21.27 25.91
N TRP A 127 6.46 -22.03 26.97
CA TRP A 127 6.58 -23.49 26.99
C TRP A 127 5.24 -24.11 26.65
N HIS A 128 5.22 -24.91 25.58
CA HIS A 128 4.05 -25.64 25.12
C HIS A 128 4.30 -27.14 25.20
N PHE A 129 3.33 -27.87 25.73
CA PHE A 129 3.39 -29.32 25.91
C PHE A 129 2.35 -30.02 25.03
N GLY A 130 2.60 -31.28 24.67
CA GLY A 130 1.67 -32.10 23.88
C GLY A 130 1.81 -31.98 22.36
N TYR A 131 2.80 -31.23 21.87
CA TYR A 131 3.12 -31.13 20.44
C TYR A 131 4.14 -32.19 20.04
N PHE A 132 3.69 -33.44 20.03
CA PHE A 132 4.55 -34.59 19.73
C PHE A 132 5.12 -34.54 18.30
N PRO A 133 6.45 -34.72 18.10
CA PRO A 133 7.10 -34.57 16.78
C PRO A 133 6.59 -35.52 15.69
N TRP A 134 6.01 -36.66 16.06
CA TRP A 134 5.40 -37.59 15.10
C TRP A 134 4.06 -37.10 14.58
N GLN A 135 3.29 -36.36 15.38
CA GLN A 135 1.95 -35.88 15.01
C GLN A 135 1.95 -34.41 14.55
N TYR A 136 2.80 -33.57 15.13
CA TYR A 136 2.85 -32.14 14.87
C TYR A 136 4.23 -31.74 14.32
N ASN A 137 4.24 -30.72 13.47
CA ASN A 137 5.41 -29.96 13.08
C ASN A 137 5.16 -28.51 13.47
N VAL A 138 6.07 -27.91 14.23
CA VAL A 138 5.97 -26.49 14.60
C VAL A 138 7.11 -25.74 13.93
N SER A 139 6.74 -24.81 13.06
CA SER A 139 7.68 -23.92 12.39
C SER A 139 7.81 -22.64 13.21
N HIS A 140 9.05 -22.24 13.48
CA HIS A 140 9.36 -20.99 14.18
C HIS A 140 9.47 -19.87 13.16
N THR A 141 8.58 -18.89 13.26
CA THR A 141 8.63 -17.70 12.39
C THR A 141 8.82 -16.46 13.26
N SER A 142 9.62 -15.51 12.81
CA SER A 142 9.78 -14.24 13.52
C SER A 142 8.49 -13.42 13.49
N VAL A 143 8.22 -12.68 14.56
CA VAL A 143 7.08 -11.76 14.62
C VAL A 143 7.22 -10.64 13.58
N ILE A 144 6.09 -10.24 12.99
CA ILE A 144 6.07 -9.16 12.02
C ILE A 144 6.21 -7.84 12.76
N THR A 145 7.22 -7.05 12.43
CA THR A 145 7.42 -5.71 13.01
C THR A 145 7.30 -4.69 11.90
N ILE A 146 6.34 -3.77 12.07
CA ILE A 146 6.14 -2.64 11.16
C ILE A 146 6.76 -1.41 11.82
N PRO A 147 7.82 -0.83 11.24
CA PRO A 147 8.46 0.37 11.74
C PRO A 147 7.48 1.55 11.86
N GLN A 148 7.86 2.55 12.66
CA GLN A 148 7.14 3.82 12.67
C GLN A 148 7.29 4.54 11.32
N GLY A 149 6.21 5.20 10.88
CA GLY A 149 6.20 5.87 9.57
C GLY A 149 5.87 4.95 8.39
N GLU A 150 5.53 3.68 8.65
CA GLU A 150 5.18 2.69 7.65
C GLU A 150 3.85 2.02 7.96
N ILE A 151 3.24 1.45 6.92
CA ILE A 151 2.05 0.60 6.99
C ILE A 151 2.37 -0.78 6.43
N GLY A 152 1.65 -1.79 6.90
CA GLY A 152 1.68 -3.14 6.38
C GLY A 152 0.42 -3.46 5.59
N LEU A 153 0.57 -4.14 4.46
CA LEU A 153 -0.55 -4.72 3.71
C LEU A 153 -0.63 -6.21 3.95
N LEU A 154 -1.81 -6.78 3.78
CA LEU A 154 -2.02 -8.21 3.97
C LEU A 154 -2.64 -8.85 2.74
N VAL A 155 -2.19 -10.07 2.45
CA VAL A 155 -2.80 -10.98 1.49
C VAL A 155 -3.18 -12.26 2.25
N ALA A 156 -4.45 -12.63 2.22
CA ALA A 156 -4.94 -13.86 2.83
C ALA A 156 -4.87 -15.01 1.82
N ASN A 157 -4.16 -16.07 2.15
CA ASN A 157 -4.01 -17.26 1.28
C ASN A 157 -5.24 -18.16 1.29
N ASP A 158 -6.06 -18.08 2.35
CA ASP A 158 -7.26 -18.90 2.53
C ASP A 158 -8.41 -18.06 3.11
N GLY A 159 -9.65 -18.50 2.92
CA GLY A 159 -10.85 -17.76 3.25
C GLY A 159 -11.98 -17.94 2.24
N ALA A 160 -13.08 -17.23 2.45
CA ALA A 160 -14.15 -17.14 1.47
C ALA A 160 -13.66 -16.48 0.17
N ALA A 161 -14.27 -16.81 -0.97
CA ALA A 161 -13.93 -16.13 -2.22
C ALA A 161 -14.39 -14.67 -2.18
N ILE A 162 -13.56 -13.74 -2.66
CA ILE A 162 -13.99 -12.35 -2.87
C ILE A 162 -15.08 -12.35 -3.96
N PRO A 163 -16.24 -11.71 -3.71
CA PRO A 163 -17.27 -11.53 -4.73
C PRO A 163 -16.73 -10.81 -5.99
N PRO A 164 -17.22 -11.14 -7.20
CA PRO A 164 -16.66 -10.62 -8.45
C PRO A 164 -16.84 -9.09 -8.64
N ASP A 165 -17.70 -8.46 -7.86
CA ASP A 165 -17.92 -7.02 -7.82
C ASP A 165 -16.85 -6.24 -7.03
N ARG A 166 -16.06 -6.93 -6.18
CA ARG A 166 -15.00 -6.33 -5.37
C ARG A 166 -13.62 -6.87 -5.74
N ILE A 167 -12.61 -6.04 -5.53
CA ILE A 167 -11.21 -6.41 -5.80
C ILE A 167 -10.48 -6.78 -4.50
N LEU A 168 -10.82 -6.12 -3.39
CA LEU A 168 -10.20 -6.34 -2.09
C LEU A 168 -11.12 -7.11 -1.13
N GLY A 169 -10.50 -7.97 -0.34
CA GLY A 169 -11.15 -8.71 0.74
C GLY A 169 -11.63 -7.77 1.84
N ARG A 170 -12.85 -8.02 2.33
CA ARG A 170 -13.46 -7.20 3.39
C ARG A 170 -12.65 -7.24 4.68
N VAL A 171 -12.71 -6.13 5.40
CA VAL A 171 -12.17 -6.07 6.77
C VAL A 171 -13.07 -6.86 7.71
N VAL A 172 -12.48 -7.74 8.50
CA VAL A 172 -13.16 -8.49 9.56
C VAL A 172 -12.46 -8.25 10.89
N ASP A 173 -13.23 -8.19 11.96
CA ASP A 173 -12.66 -8.07 13.30
C ASP A 173 -11.98 -9.40 13.69
N CYS A 174 -10.65 -9.37 13.79
CA CYS A 174 -9.82 -10.55 14.07
C CYS A 174 -8.53 -10.20 14.82
N ASP A 175 -8.57 -9.15 15.65
CA ASP A 175 -7.41 -8.65 16.39
C ASP A 175 -6.19 -8.38 15.48
N ASN A 176 -6.43 -7.60 14.42
CA ASN A 176 -5.43 -7.25 13.39
C ASN A 176 -4.77 -8.50 12.76
N TYR A 177 -5.59 -9.49 12.40
CA TYR A 177 -5.17 -10.73 11.73
C TYR A 177 -4.25 -11.63 12.57
N GLN A 178 -4.16 -11.39 13.88
CA GLN A 178 -3.47 -12.28 14.81
C GLN A 178 -4.34 -13.51 15.16
N ASP A 179 -5.66 -13.36 15.18
CA ASP A 179 -6.61 -14.44 15.44
C ASP A 179 -7.22 -14.98 14.13
N ALA A 180 -6.59 -16.02 13.59
CA ALA A 180 -7.06 -16.70 12.38
C ALA A 180 -8.44 -17.35 12.55
N ARG A 181 -8.81 -17.84 13.75
CA ARG A 181 -10.13 -18.44 13.97
C ARG A 181 -11.22 -17.40 13.84
N LYS A 182 -11.03 -16.23 14.46
CA LYS A 182 -11.98 -15.11 14.33
C LYS A 182 -12.08 -14.62 12.90
N PHE A 183 -10.96 -14.57 12.16
CA PHE A 183 -10.99 -14.26 10.73
C PHE A 183 -11.93 -15.20 9.97
N PHE A 184 -11.82 -16.52 10.14
CA PHE A 184 -12.73 -17.45 9.47
C PHE A 184 -14.17 -17.38 10.01
N ALA A 185 -14.36 -17.22 11.32
CA ALA A 185 -15.67 -17.15 11.96
C ALA A 185 -16.48 -15.93 11.49
N ASN A 186 -15.80 -14.80 11.30
CA ASN A 186 -16.38 -13.56 10.78
C ASN A 186 -16.41 -13.51 9.24
N GLY A 187 -16.12 -14.63 8.57
CA GLY A 187 -16.17 -14.79 7.12
C GLY A 187 -15.12 -13.95 6.39
N GLY A 188 -13.87 -14.04 6.82
CA GLY A 188 -12.73 -13.46 6.14
C GLY A 188 -12.60 -14.00 4.70
N GLU A 189 -12.16 -13.13 3.80
CA GLU A 189 -12.07 -13.40 2.36
C GLU A 189 -10.60 -13.58 1.94
N LYS A 190 -10.33 -14.51 1.02
CA LYS A 190 -8.99 -14.77 0.49
C LYS A 190 -8.58 -13.73 -0.54
N GLY A 191 -7.30 -13.37 -0.60
CA GLY A 191 -6.74 -12.37 -1.52
C GLY A 191 -6.24 -11.11 -0.81
N ARG A 192 -5.98 -10.06 -1.58
CA ARG A 192 -5.52 -8.75 -1.05
C ARG A 192 -6.58 -8.18 -0.12
N GLN A 193 -6.17 -7.75 1.07
CA GLN A 193 -7.09 -7.24 2.08
C GLN A 193 -7.26 -5.72 1.98
N LEU A 194 -8.44 -5.24 2.34
CA LEU A 194 -8.74 -3.81 2.43
C LEU A 194 -8.10 -3.16 3.68
N ALA A 195 -7.95 -3.93 4.75
CA ALA A 195 -7.33 -3.47 5.99
C ALA A 195 -5.82 -3.25 5.83
N ILE A 196 -5.29 -2.35 6.64
CA ILE A 196 -3.86 -2.09 6.79
C ILE A 196 -3.43 -2.38 8.23
N LEU A 197 -2.18 -2.76 8.41
CA LEU A 197 -1.53 -2.80 9.71
C LEU A 197 -0.77 -1.51 9.93
N THR A 198 -0.94 -0.90 11.10
CA THR A 198 -0.19 0.30 11.50
C THR A 198 1.13 -0.12 12.19
N SER A 199 1.99 0.84 12.51
CA SER A 199 3.26 0.57 13.19
C SER A 199 3.05 -0.23 14.49
N GLY A 200 3.80 -1.31 14.67
CA GLY A 200 3.65 -2.21 15.80
C GLY A 200 4.29 -3.58 15.56
N THR A 201 4.17 -4.46 16.55
CA THR A 201 4.62 -5.85 16.46
C THR A 201 3.42 -6.78 16.51
N TYR A 202 3.27 -7.60 15.48
CA TYR A 202 2.11 -8.47 15.29
C TYR A 202 2.53 -9.94 15.24
N ARG A 203 1.75 -10.79 15.90
CA ARG A 203 1.92 -12.25 15.90
C ARG A 203 0.95 -12.88 14.91
N ILE A 204 1.28 -12.75 13.63
CA ILE A 204 0.43 -13.20 12.54
C ILE A 204 0.86 -14.58 12.08
N ASN A 205 -0.12 -15.43 11.76
CA ASN A 205 0.13 -16.73 11.13
C ASN A 205 0.57 -16.51 9.67
N THR A 206 1.89 -16.51 9.40
CA THR A 206 2.44 -16.24 8.06
C THR A 206 2.10 -17.30 7.02
N ALA A 207 1.62 -18.47 7.44
CA ALA A 207 1.14 -19.49 6.51
C ALA A 207 -0.26 -19.12 5.94
N LEU A 208 -1.08 -18.44 6.74
CA LEU A 208 -2.40 -17.95 6.31
C LEU A 208 -2.32 -16.54 5.70
N PHE A 209 -1.60 -15.63 6.34
CA PHE A 209 -1.52 -14.24 5.94
C PHE A 209 -0.11 -13.88 5.53
N GLU A 210 0.05 -13.49 4.28
CA GLU A 210 1.27 -12.88 3.78
C GLU A 210 1.23 -11.38 4.10
N VAL A 211 2.23 -10.90 4.84
CA VAL A 211 2.33 -9.49 5.24
C VAL A 211 3.40 -8.80 4.40
N ILE A 212 3.00 -7.74 3.71
CA ILE A 212 3.87 -6.91 2.88
C ILE A 212 4.19 -5.63 3.66
N THR A 213 5.48 -5.39 3.86
CA THR A 213 6.09 -4.27 4.57
C THR A 213 7.08 -3.57 3.62
N ALA A 214 7.57 -2.38 3.99
CA ALA A 214 8.54 -1.68 3.14
C ALA A 214 9.83 -2.50 2.89
N ALA A 215 10.18 -3.43 3.78
CA ALA A 215 11.35 -4.28 3.67
C ALA A 215 11.23 -5.37 2.58
N ASN A 216 10.04 -5.93 2.35
CA ASN A 216 9.78 -6.98 1.35
C ASN A 216 8.92 -6.50 0.18
N ALA A 217 8.50 -5.24 0.12
CA ALA A 217 7.67 -4.67 -0.94
C ALA A 217 8.15 -5.01 -2.37
N ALA A 218 9.46 -4.96 -2.60
CA ALA A 218 10.07 -5.23 -3.90
C ALA A 218 9.86 -6.68 -4.37
N GLN A 219 9.61 -7.62 -3.46
CA GLN A 219 9.31 -9.02 -3.78
C GLN A 219 7.86 -9.21 -4.26
N HIS A 220 7.00 -8.21 -4.04
CA HIS A 220 5.57 -8.21 -4.38
C HIS A 220 5.22 -7.15 -5.42
N ASP A 221 6.17 -6.78 -6.29
CA ASP A 221 5.99 -5.78 -7.34
C ASP A 221 5.54 -4.40 -6.82
N MET A 222 5.95 -4.05 -5.58
CA MET A 222 5.64 -2.77 -4.95
C MET A 222 6.90 -1.99 -4.60
N GLN A 223 6.78 -0.67 -4.64
CA GLN A 223 7.86 0.22 -4.21
C GLN A 223 7.76 0.45 -2.69
N PRO A 224 8.87 0.41 -1.93
CA PRO A 224 8.85 0.68 -0.49
C PRO A 224 8.22 2.02 -0.11
N ASN A 225 8.29 3.02 -1.00
CA ASN A 225 7.68 4.34 -0.77
C ASN A 225 6.15 4.31 -0.73
N GLN A 226 5.50 3.30 -1.34
CA GLN A 226 4.04 3.14 -1.34
C GLN A 226 3.51 2.66 0.01
N LEU A 227 4.39 2.12 0.86
CA LEU A 227 4.06 1.61 2.19
C LEU A 227 4.50 2.55 3.31
N ARG A 228 4.93 3.77 2.97
CA ARG A 228 5.20 4.82 3.95
C ARG A 228 3.96 5.67 4.16
N ILE A 229 3.85 6.30 5.33
CA ILE A 229 2.78 7.24 5.62
C ILE A 229 2.76 8.34 4.56
N TYR A 230 1.62 8.53 3.91
CA TYR A 230 1.48 9.49 2.83
C TYR A 230 1.36 10.89 3.42
N THR A 231 2.22 11.82 3.01
CA THR A 231 2.23 13.19 3.53
C THR A 231 1.86 14.18 2.43
N ILE A 232 0.80 14.96 2.67
CA ILE A 232 0.37 16.05 1.79
C ILE A 232 1.03 17.35 2.27
N ALA A 233 1.69 18.05 1.35
CA ALA A 233 2.38 19.30 1.66
C ALA A 233 1.40 20.41 2.11
N PRO A 234 1.82 21.37 2.96
CA PRO A 234 0.95 22.42 3.52
C PRO A 234 0.14 23.24 2.50
N ASP A 235 0.71 23.51 1.32
CA ASP A 235 0.12 24.32 0.26
C ASP A 235 -0.51 23.48 -0.88
N SER A 236 -0.71 22.19 -0.62
CA SER A 236 -1.25 21.23 -1.56
C SER A 236 -2.53 20.60 -1.03
N VAL A 237 -3.35 20.14 -1.96
CA VAL A 237 -4.48 19.23 -1.71
C VAL A 237 -4.20 17.87 -2.32
N GLY A 238 -4.62 16.82 -1.63
CA GLY A 238 -4.66 15.47 -2.18
C GLY A 238 -5.95 15.25 -2.96
N VAL A 239 -5.85 15.13 -4.28
CA VAL A 239 -6.93 14.65 -5.14
C VAL A 239 -6.91 13.13 -5.09
N VAL A 240 -8.02 12.53 -4.68
CA VAL A 240 -8.12 11.10 -4.38
C VAL A 240 -8.84 10.35 -5.49
N THR A 241 -8.28 9.23 -5.90
CA THR A 241 -8.90 8.24 -6.77
C THR A 241 -9.01 6.92 -6.02
N VAL A 242 -10.24 6.43 -5.85
CA VAL A 242 -10.52 5.14 -5.23
C VAL A 242 -10.52 4.05 -6.29
N LEU A 243 -9.92 2.90 -6.01
CA LEU A 243 -9.77 1.79 -6.95
C LEU A 243 -10.78 0.66 -6.75
N ASP A 244 -11.42 0.58 -5.57
CA ASP A 244 -12.37 -0.48 -5.22
C ASP A 244 -13.67 0.10 -4.63
N GLY A 245 -14.80 -0.58 -4.86
CA GLY A 245 -16.14 -0.10 -4.52
C GLY A 245 -17.09 -0.06 -5.72
N ALA A 246 -18.31 0.43 -5.49
CA ALA A 246 -19.34 0.50 -6.53
C ALA A 246 -18.90 1.44 -7.68
N PRO A 247 -19.27 1.19 -8.94
CA PRO A 247 -18.95 2.11 -10.03
C PRO A 247 -19.58 3.49 -9.79
N ILE A 248 -18.91 4.55 -10.27
CA ILE A 248 -19.50 5.88 -10.39
C ILE A 248 -20.74 5.80 -11.30
N ASP A 249 -21.78 6.55 -10.94
CA ASP A 249 -23.05 6.58 -11.66
C ASP A 249 -22.86 7.17 -13.08
N ALA A 250 -23.64 6.68 -14.04
CA ALA A 250 -23.50 7.11 -15.43
C ALA A 250 -23.76 8.62 -15.59
N GLY A 251 -22.83 9.33 -16.22
CA GLY A 251 -22.90 10.79 -16.43
C GLY A 251 -22.19 11.62 -15.35
N GLU A 252 -21.77 10.99 -14.25
CA GLU A 252 -20.92 11.61 -13.24
C GLU A 252 -19.44 11.33 -13.51
N ILE A 253 -18.57 12.26 -13.09
CA ILE A 253 -17.11 12.15 -13.27
C ILE A 253 -16.37 11.83 -11.97
N ALA A 254 -17.03 12.00 -10.82
CA ALA A 254 -16.46 11.70 -9.51
C ALA A 254 -17.51 11.10 -8.55
N GLY A 255 -17.03 10.37 -7.55
CA GLY A 255 -17.83 9.84 -6.46
C GLY A 255 -18.22 10.91 -5.45
N PRO A 256 -19.45 10.86 -4.91
CA PRO A 256 -19.93 11.83 -3.92
C PRO A 256 -19.14 11.73 -2.62
N ILE A 257 -19.16 12.80 -1.84
CA ILE A 257 -18.56 12.81 -0.49
C ILE A 257 -19.34 11.86 0.43
N ILE A 258 -18.61 10.94 1.06
CA ILE A 258 -19.14 9.98 2.04
C ILE A 258 -18.70 10.44 3.44
N ALA A 259 -19.53 10.23 4.46
CA ALA A 259 -19.18 10.56 5.85
C ALA A 259 -18.41 9.41 6.52
N ASP A 260 -17.83 9.66 7.70
CA ASP A 260 -17.40 8.63 8.66
C ASP A 260 -16.32 7.61 8.22
N HIS A 261 -15.58 7.90 7.14
CA HIS A 261 -14.45 7.06 6.67
C HIS A 261 -13.05 7.64 6.94
N ASP A 262 -12.96 8.69 7.77
CA ASP A 262 -11.72 9.33 8.24
C ASP A 262 -10.70 9.60 7.11
N ASN A 263 -11.13 10.33 6.08
CA ASN A 263 -10.31 10.67 4.90
C ASN A 263 -9.64 9.45 4.25
N PHE A 264 -10.44 8.39 4.08
CA PHE A 264 -10.08 7.14 3.39
C PHE A 264 -9.14 6.22 4.15
N GLN A 265 -8.78 6.55 5.40
CA GLN A 265 -8.06 5.63 6.29
C GLN A 265 -8.93 4.44 6.69
N ARG A 266 -10.24 4.65 6.79
CA ARG A 266 -11.23 3.60 7.02
C ARG A 266 -11.93 3.18 5.74
N ALA A 267 -11.19 2.46 4.92
CA ALA A 267 -11.67 1.95 3.63
C ALA A 267 -12.90 1.02 3.77
N ASP A 268 -12.99 0.28 4.89
CA ASP A 268 -14.16 -0.54 5.24
C ASP A 268 -15.44 0.27 5.29
N ARG A 269 -15.42 1.41 5.98
CA ARG A 269 -16.57 2.31 6.11
C ARG A 269 -16.91 2.97 4.80
N PHE A 270 -15.91 3.46 4.07
CA PHE A 270 -16.14 4.06 2.77
C PHE A 270 -16.92 3.14 1.82
N VAL A 271 -16.51 1.87 1.72
CA VAL A 271 -17.19 0.90 0.85
C VAL A 271 -18.57 0.52 1.38
N GLN A 272 -18.72 0.33 2.70
CA GLN A 272 -20.01 -0.02 3.33
C GLN A 272 -21.04 1.10 3.19
N ASP A 273 -20.61 2.37 3.25
CA ASP A 273 -21.46 3.54 3.18
C ASP A 273 -21.79 3.95 1.72
N GLY A 274 -21.51 3.06 0.75
CA GLY A 274 -21.88 3.25 -0.67
C GLY A 274 -20.87 4.06 -1.48
N GLY A 275 -19.62 4.13 -1.02
CA GLY A 275 -18.54 4.79 -1.71
C GLY A 275 -18.30 4.25 -3.12
N ARG A 276 -17.93 5.15 -4.04
CA ARG A 276 -17.78 4.85 -5.46
C ARG A 276 -16.31 4.78 -5.86
N ARG A 277 -15.95 3.83 -6.72
CA ARG A 277 -14.60 3.75 -7.31
C ARG A 277 -14.43 4.77 -8.43
N GLY A 278 -13.26 5.37 -8.52
CA GLY A 278 -12.89 6.42 -9.46
C GLY A 278 -12.47 7.70 -8.72
N LEU A 279 -12.41 8.81 -9.44
CA LEU A 279 -12.08 10.13 -8.88
C LEU A 279 -13.10 10.51 -7.79
N GLN A 280 -12.67 11.17 -6.72
CA GLN A 280 -13.54 11.59 -5.62
C GLN A 280 -13.76 13.10 -5.60
N GLU A 281 -14.96 13.51 -5.18
CA GLU A 281 -15.25 14.93 -4.90
C GLU A 281 -14.46 15.46 -3.71
N GLN A 282 -14.31 14.63 -2.67
CA GLN A 282 -13.59 14.98 -1.46
C GLN A 282 -12.09 15.11 -1.74
N VAL A 283 -11.53 16.24 -1.29
CA VAL A 283 -10.08 16.46 -1.24
C VAL A 283 -9.53 16.11 0.14
N MET A 284 -8.29 15.65 0.18
CA MET A 284 -7.53 15.52 1.42
C MET A 284 -6.70 16.77 1.67
N LEU A 285 -6.72 17.25 2.91
CA LEU A 285 -5.92 18.39 3.34
C LEU A 285 -4.50 17.97 3.70
N SER A 286 -3.64 18.97 3.91
CA SER A 286 -2.27 18.76 4.37
C SER A 286 -2.22 18.00 5.69
N GLY A 287 -1.26 17.09 5.80
CA GLY A 287 -1.19 16.13 6.90
C GLY A 287 -0.57 14.80 6.50
N SER A 288 -0.51 13.88 7.45
CA SER A 288 0.06 12.55 7.30
C SER A 288 -1.04 11.50 7.45
N TRP A 289 -1.14 10.59 6.48
CA TRP A 289 -2.29 9.70 6.30
C TRP A 289 -1.86 8.25 6.08
N ASN A 290 -2.54 7.32 6.75
CA ASN A 290 -2.34 5.88 6.56
C ASN A 290 -3.26 5.38 5.44
N LEU A 291 -2.77 5.38 4.19
CA LEU A 291 -3.57 5.04 3.01
C LEU A 291 -3.16 3.67 2.46
N ASN A 292 -4.15 2.81 2.19
CA ASN A 292 -3.92 1.56 1.47
C ASN A 292 -3.72 1.86 -0.03
N PRO A 293 -2.52 1.65 -0.62
CA PRO A 293 -2.25 1.95 -2.02
C PRO A 293 -3.00 1.05 -3.02
N TRP A 294 -3.53 -0.09 -2.57
CA TRP A 294 -4.42 -0.91 -3.41
C TRP A 294 -5.85 -0.38 -3.44
N PHE A 295 -6.24 0.43 -2.46
CA PHE A 295 -7.58 0.99 -2.35
C PHE A 295 -7.63 2.42 -2.89
N VAL A 296 -6.63 3.25 -2.60
CA VAL A 296 -6.62 4.68 -2.91
C VAL A 296 -5.30 5.08 -3.55
N GLN A 297 -5.40 5.89 -4.61
CA GLN A 297 -4.30 6.66 -5.18
C GLN A 297 -4.53 8.14 -4.92
N THR A 298 -3.48 8.84 -4.50
CA THR A 298 -3.57 10.28 -4.20
C THR A 298 -2.57 11.04 -5.06
N GLN A 299 -3.07 12.09 -5.73
CA GLN A 299 -2.29 13.05 -6.50
C GLN A 299 -2.28 14.39 -5.77
N GLN A 300 -1.10 14.94 -5.51
CA GLN A 300 -1.00 16.28 -4.91
C GLN A 300 -1.12 17.36 -5.99
N VAL A 301 -2.00 18.32 -5.75
CA VAL A 301 -2.24 19.49 -6.60
C VAL A 301 -2.09 20.73 -5.73
N PRO A 302 -1.48 21.83 -6.21
CA PRO A 302 -1.41 23.07 -5.43
C PRO A 302 -2.82 23.61 -5.12
N MET A 303 -2.98 24.22 -3.96
CA MET A 303 -4.23 24.90 -3.60
C MET A 303 -4.57 26.01 -4.61
N THR A 304 -5.87 26.21 -4.86
CA THR A 304 -6.31 27.26 -5.77
C THR A 304 -6.15 28.61 -5.08
N GLN A 305 -5.29 29.47 -5.62
CA GLN A 305 -5.05 30.81 -5.09
C GLN A 305 -5.88 31.84 -5.85
N VAL A 306 -6.69 32.61 -5.12
CA VAL A 306 -7.39 33.79 -5.63
C VAL A 306 -6.60 35.03 -5.17
N PRO A 307 -6.05 35.83 -6.09
CA PRO A 307 -5.28 37.03 -5.74
C PRO A 307 -6.15 38.14 -5.15
N ILE A 308 -5.53 39.08 -4.44
CA ILE A 308 -6.21 40.28 -3.95
C ILE A 308 -6.69 41.12 -5.13
N GLY A 309 -7.87 41.73 -5.01
CA GLY A 309 -8.52 42.47 -6.11
C GLY A 309 -9.28 41.58 -7.09
N TYR A 310 -9.36 40.27 -6.83
CA TYR A 310 -10.11 39.31 -7.61
C TYR A 310 -11.04 38.48 -6.72
N VAL A 311 -12.07 37.92 -7.32
CA VAL A 311 -12.87 36.83 -6.76
C VAL A 311 -12.81 35.63 -7.71
N GLY A 312 -12.77 34.42 -7.15
CA GLY A 312 -12.79 33.19 -7.93
C GLY A 312 -14.21 32.66 -8.08
N VAL A 313 -14.78 32.73 -9.29
CA VAL A 313 -16.08 32.11 -9.56
C VAL A 313 -15.85 30.62 -9.84
N VAL A 314 -16.52 29.76 -9.06
CA VAL A 314 -16.36 28.31 -9.18
C VAL A 314 -17.41 27.74 -10.13
N ILE A 315 -16.94 26.96 -11.09
CA ILE A 315 -17.74 26.17 -12.02
C ILE A 315 -17.54 24.70 -11.63
N SER A 316 -18.54 24.09 -11.01
CA SER A 316 -18.53 22.69 -10.61
C SER A 316 -19.10 21.79 -11.70
N PHE A 317 -18.40 20.71 -12.05
CA PHE A 317 -18.88 19.70 -13.00
C PHE A 317 -19.58 18.52 -12.32
N VAL A 318 -19.60 18.52 -10.98
CA VAL A 318 -20.10 17.46 -10.10
C VAL A 318 -21.03 18.04 -9.04
N GLY A 319 -21.70 17.16 -8.29
CA GLY A 319 -22.73 17.53 -7.33
C GLY A 319 -24.13 17.12 -7.79
N LYS A 320 -25.06 17.02 -6.83
CA LYS A 320 -26.45 16.71 -7.16
C LYS A 320 -27.00 17.84 -8.02
N SER A 321 -27.57 17.51 -9.17
CA SER A 321 -28.35 18.49 -9.93
C SER A 321 -29.63 18.74 -9.16
N HIS A 322 -29.86 19.93 -8.58
CA HIS A 322 -31.19 20.45 -8.20
C HIS A 322 -31.13 21.94 -7.79
N GLN A 323 -32.21 22.67 -8.13
CA GLN A 323 -32.56 24.07 -7.82
C GLN A 323 -31.61 25.18 -8.30
N ASP A 324 -32.04 25.83 -9.38
CA ASP A 324 -31.58 27.17 -9.72
C ASP A 324 -31.96 28.16 -8.60
N VAL A 325 -30.96 28.83 -8.03
CA VAL A 325 -31.13 29.86 -7.00
C VAL A 325 -31.05 31.28 -7.55
N SER A 326 -30.97 31.45 -8.87
CA SER A 326 -30.85 32.77 -9.51
C SER A 326 -32.10 33.64 -9.39
N GLY A 327 -33.24 33.03 -9.03
CA GLY A 327 -34.55 33.67 -8.89
C GLY A 327 -35.22 33.96 -10.24
N ASP A 328 -36.54 34.16 -10.21
CA ASP A 328 -37.38 34.32 -11.42
C ASP A 328 -36.97 35.49 -12.34
N SER A 329 -36.19 36.45 -11.82
CA SER A 329 -35.66 37.60 -12.57
C SER A 329 -34.45 37.28 -13.46
N PHE A 330 -33.76 36.16 -13.25
CA PHE A 330 -32.56 35.79 -14.00
C PHE A 330 -32.87 34.66 -14.98
N THR A 331 -33.06 35.02 -16.25
CA THR A 331 -33.47 34.08 -17.31
C THR A 331 -32.31 33.49 -18.11
N HIS A 332 -31.06 33.88 -17.81
CA HIS A 332 -29.88 33.60 -18.65
C HIS A 332 -28.77 32.92 -17.86
N GLY A 333 -29.02 31.67 -17.45
CA GLY A 333 -28.08 30.81 -16.72
C GLY A 333 -28.66 30.34 -15.39
N ASN A 334 -28.06 29.30 -14.80
CA ASN A 334 -28.47 28.76 -13.50
C ASN A 334 -27.30 28.87 -12.53
N LEU A 335 -27.52 29.59 -11.43
CA LEU A 335 -26.64 29.61 -10.28
C LEU A 335 -27.07 28.52 -9.32
N VAL A 336 -26.10 27.90 -8.68
CA VAL A 336 -26.32 26.79 -7.75
C VAL A 336 -25.61 27.05 -6.43
N ASN A 337 -26.00 26.32 -5.39
CA ASN A 337 -25.32 26.41 -4.11
C ASN A 337 -23.98 25.68 -4.15
N LYS A 338 -23.14 25.96 -3.16
CA LYS A 338 -21.87 25.24 -2.99
C LYS A 338 -22.13 23.74 -2.82
N GLY A 339 -21.47 22.94 -3.65
CA GLY A 339 -21.60 21.48 -3.67
C GLY A 339 -22.52 20.95 -4.78
N ASP A 340 -23.27 21.82 -5.46
CA ASP A 340 -24.09 21.45 -6.60
C ASP A 340 -23.35 21.67 -7.93
N LYS A 341 -23.85 21.00 -8.97
CA LYS A 341 -23.30 21.07 -10.33
C LYS A 341 -23.74 22.35 -11.02
N GLY A 342 -22.79 23.18 -11.45
CA GLY A 342 -23.05 24.48 -12.08
C GLY A 342 -22.14 25.58 -11.55
N VAL A 343 -22.53 26.83 -11.81
CA VAL A 343 -21.80 28.02 -11.31
C VAL A 343 -22.27 28.34 -9.90
N TRP A 344 -21.36 28.38 -8.94
CA TRP A 344 -21.71 28.68 -7.55
C TRP A 344 -22.15 30.13 -7.37
N VAL A 345 -23.25 30.35 -6.65
CA VAL A 345 -23.77 31.68 -6.29
C VAL A 345 -22.81 32.45 -5.38
N GLU A 346 -22.07 31.74 -4.53
CA GLU A 346 -21.07 32.32 -3.64
C GLU A 346 -19.68 32.20 -4.29
N PRO A 347 -19.04 33.33 -4.65
CA PRO A 347 -17.69 33.30 -5.18
C PRO A 347 -16.66 33.07 -4.07
N LEU A 348 -15.47 32.62 -4.45
CA LEU A 348 -14.33 32.53 -3.55
C LEU A 348 -13.65 33.89 -3.40
N TYR A 349 -13.53 34.36 -2.16
CA TYR A 349 -12.78 35.56 -1.84
C TYR A 349 -11.26 35.34 -1.93
N PRO A 350 -10.44 36.41 -1.97
CA PRO A 350 -8.98 36.31 -1.99
C PRO A 350 -8.43 35.38 -0.90
N GLY A 351 -7.52 34.48 -1.28
CA GLY A 351 -6.97 33.47 -0.38
C GLY A 351 -6.61 32.16 -1.09
N LYS A 352 -6.15 31.16 -0.30
CA LYS A 352 -5.92 29.80 -0.78
C LYS A 352 -7.12 28.92 -0.45
N HIS A 353 -7.60 28.18 -1.43
CA HIS A 353 -8.79 27.35 -1.31
C HIS A 353 -8.48 25.89 -1.67
N PRO A 354 -8.87 24.92 -0.82
CA PRO A 354 -8.65 23.51 -1.10
C PRO A 354 -9.75 22.96 -2.01
N LEU A 355 -9.55 23.07 -3.32
CA LEU A 355 -10.49 22.59 -4.33
C LEU A 355 -9.89 21.49 -5.18
N ASN A 356 -10.72 20.56 -5.62
CA ASN A 356 -10.33 19.58 -6.61
C ASN A 356 -10.45 20.18 -8.02
N THR A 357 -9.31 20.57 -8.61
CA THR A 357 -9.26 21.19 -9.94
C THR A 357 -9.56 20.24 -11.10
N GLN A 358 -9.69 18.93 -10.85
CA GLN A 358 -10.09 17.95 -11.88
C GLN A 358 -11.60 17.94 -12.11
N ILE A 359 -12.39 18.40 -11.13
CA ILE A 359 -13.87 18.41 -11.17
C ILE A 359 -14.46 19.81 -11.07
N MET A 360 -13.65 20.82 -10.78
CA MET A 360 -14.06 22.20 -10.67
C MET A 360 -13.07 23.09 -11.42
N LYS A 361 -13.58 24.12 -12.09
CA LYS A 361 -12.79 25.21 -12.66
C LYS A 361 -13.06 26.49 -11.89
N VAL A 362 -12.00 27.23 -11.55
CA VAL A 362 -12.12 28.56 -10.95
C VAL A 362 -11.76 29.62 -11.97
N GLU A 363 -12.69 30.52 -12.26
CA GLU A 363 -12.49 31.65 -13.16
C GLU A 363 -12.25 32.92 -12.31
N PRO A 364 -11.07 33.55 -12.39
CA PRO A 364 -10.79 34.77 -11.65
C PRO A 364 -11.48 35.97 -12.30
N VAL A 365 -12.24 36.72 -11.50
CA VAL A 365 -12.95 37.94 -11.91
C VAL A 365 -12.38 39.12 -11.11
N PRO A 366 -11.80 40.14 -11.75
CA PRO A 366 -11.32 41.31 -11.05
C PRO A 366 -12.49 42.11 -10.49
N THR A 367 -12.40 42.44 -9.20
CA THR A 367 -13.34 43.33 -8.51
C THR A 367 -12.85 44.78 -8.50
N THR A 368 -11.67 45.04 -9.04
CA THR A 368 -11.16 46.39 -9.28
C THR A 368 -11.84 47.01 -10.49
N ASN A 369 -11.68 48.33 -10.65
CA ASN A 369 -12.15 49.01 -11.86
C ASN A 369 -11.32 48.55 -13.05
N ILE A 370 -11.99 48.09 -14.10
CA ILE A 370 -11.37 47.70 -15.37
C ILE A 370 -11.57 48.86 -16.33
N VAL A 371 -10.48 49.38 -16.87
CA VAL A 371 -10.52 50.39 -17.93
C VAL A 371 -10.37 49.69 -19.27
N LEU A 372 -11.37 49.84 -20.13
CA LEU A 372 -11.38 49.35 -21.51
C LEU A 372 -11.09 50.51 -22.46
N ASN A 373 -10.01 50.37 -23.23
CA ASN A 373 -9.60 51.36 -24.20
C ASN A 373 -9.93 50.86 -25.61
N PHE A 374 -10.76 51.59 -26.35
CA PHE A 374 -11.09 51.28 -27.74
C PHE A 374 -10.09 51.97 -28.68
N THR A 375 -8.81 51.62 -28.56
CA THR A 375 -7.71 52.14 -29.39
C THR A 375 -6.64 51.07 -29.58
N SER A 376 -5.91 51.11 -30.69
CA SER A 376 -4.79 50.22 -30.97
C SER A 376 -3.47 50.68 -30.33
N ARG A 377 -3.45 51.85 -29.70
CA ARG A 377 -2.23 52.51 -29.23
C ARG A 377 -1.76 52.02 -27.86
N PHE A 378 -2.68 51.59 -27.00
CA PHE A 378 -2.42 51.20 -25.62
C PHE A 378 -3.36 50.07 -25.22
N SER A 379 -2.89 49.16 -24.36
CA SER A 379 -3.70 48.13 -23.71
C SER A 379 -3.66 48.31 -22.19
N GLY A 380 -4.79 48.10 -21.53
CA GLY A 380 -4.93 48.18 -20.08
C GLY A 380 -4.20 47.06 -19.34
N GLU A 381 -4.04 47.24 -18.02
CA GLU A 381 -3.31 46.31 -17.13
C GLU A 381 -3.88 44.88 -17.12
N HIS A 382 -5.19 44.74 -17.33
CA HIS A 382 -5.87 43.45 -17.34
C HIS A 382 -5.86 42.74 -18.71
N GLY A 383 -5.48 43.43 -19.80
CA GLY A 383 -5.37 42.86 -21.14
C GLY A 383 -6.68 42.52 -21.87
N TYR A 384 -7.84 42.76 -21.26
CA TYR A 384 -9.15 42.47 -21.88
C TYR A 384 -9.45 43.34 -23.10
N ASP A 385 -8.82 44.51 -23.20
CA ASP A 385 -8.97 45.47 -24.29
C ASP A 385 -8.02 45.22 -25.49
N SER A 386 -7.20 44.16 -25.42
CA SER A 386 -6.19 43.84 -26.46
C SER A 386 -6.73 43.67 -27.89
N LYS A 387 -8.03 43.39 -28.03
CA LYS A 387 -8.71 43.24 -29.34
C LYS A 387 -9.65 44.40 -29.69
N LEU A 388 -9.74 45.41 -28.83
CA LEU A 388 -10.62 46.56 -29.04
C LEU A 388 -9.93 47.59 -29.95
N ILE A 389 -10.68 48.16 -30.89
CA ILE A 389 -10.18 49.15 -31.85
C ILE A 389 -11.10 50.36 -31.86
N ALA A 390 -10.57 51.49 -32.34
CA ALA A 390 -11.34 52.70 -32.55
C ALA A 390 -12.48 52.46 -33.55
N LEU A 391 -13.60 53.12 -33.31
CA LEU A 391 -14.78 53.04 -34.18
C LEU A 391 -14.60 53.95 -35.39
N LYS A 392 -14.72 53.39 -36.60
CA LYS A 392 -14.78 54.18 -37.82
C LYS A 392 -16.22 54.59 -38.08
N LEU A 393 -16.49 55.89 -38.00
CA LEU A 393 -17.82 56.46 -38.16
C LEU A 393 -17.85 57.41 -39.35
N LEU A 394 -19.02 57.54 -39.97
CA LEU A 394 -19.30 58.51 -41.01
C LEU A 394 -20.24 59.57 -40.44
N SER A 395 -19.83 60.84 -40.50
CA SER A 395 -20.69 61.95 -40.11
C SER A 395 -21.82 62.17 -41.12
N PHE A 396 -22.87 62.88 -40.71
CA PHE A 396 -24.02 63.19 -41.57
C PHE A 396 -23.63 63.99 -42.83
N ASP A 397 -22.60 64.82 -42.75
CA ASP A 397 -22.01 65.60 -43.85
C ASP A 397 -20.98 64.83 -44.70
N GLY A 398 -20.77 63.54 -44.42
CA GLY A 398 -19.98 62.64 -45.27
C GLY A 398 -18.49 62.56 -44.96
N PHE A 399 -18.05 62.99 -43.78
CA PHE A 399 -16.65 62.84 -43.34
C PHE A 399 -16.46 61.58 -42.50
N GLU A 400 -15.41 60.83 -42.82
CA GLU A 400 -14.98 59.69 -42.00
C GLU A 400 -14.12 60.18 -40.84
N PHE A 401 -14.39 59.68 -39.63
CA PHE A 401 -13.55 59.93 -38.45
C PHE A 401 -13.45 58.68 -37.57
N GLU A 402 -12.35 58.58 -36.82
CA GLU A 402 -12.12 57.52 -35.84
C GLU A 402 -12.46 58.04 -34.45
N LEU A 403 -13.40 57.37 -33.78
CA LEU A 403 -13.78 57.66 -32.40
C LEU A 403 -13.08 56.68 -31.45
N GLU A 404 -12.16 57.21 -30.65
CA GLU A 404 -11.58 56.49 -29.51
C GLU A 404 -12.49 56.67 -28.29
N VAL A 405 -12.88 55.55 -27.67
CA VAL A 405 -13.76 55.53 -26.50
C VAL A 405 -13.01 54.92 -25.33
N PHE A 406 -13.27 55.43 -24.13
CA PHE A 406 -12.81 54.88 -22.88
C PHE A 406 -14.01 54.49 -22.04
N GLN A 407 -14.06 53.23 -21.60
CA GLN A 407 -15.13 52.75 -20.73
C GLN A 407 -14.54 52.15 -19.46
N ILE A 408 -15.05 52.58 -18.31
CA ILE A 408 -14.70 52.00 -17.02
C ILE A 408 -15.84 51.10 -16.60
N ILE A 409 -15.53 49.83 -16.32
CA ILE A 409 -16.49 48.87 -15.79
C ILE A 409 -16.03 48.36 -14.43
N HIS A 410 -17.00 47.98 -13.60
CA HIS A 410 -16.76 47.35 -12.31
C HIS A 410 -17.73 46.19 -12.17
N VAL A 411 -17.22 45.04 -11.75
CA VAL A 411 -18.03 43.86 -11.40
C VAL A 411 -17.91 43.65 -9.90
N GLY A 412 -19.03 43.84 -9.20
CA GLY A 412 -19.08 43.56 -7.77
C GLY A 412 -18.92 42.07 -7.48
N ALA A 413 -18.33 41.71 -6.34
CA ALA A 413 -18.10 40.32 -5.95
C ALA A 413 -19.37 39.46 -6.03
N ALA A 414 -20.48 39.96 -5.49
CA ALA A 414 -21.77 39.26 -5.48
C ALA A 414 -22.39 39.06 -6.87
N ASP A 415 -22.01 39.86 -7.86
CA ASP A 415 -22.52 39.77 -9.23
C ASP A 415 -21.58 39.02 -10.18
N ALA A 416 -20.32 38.77 -9.78
CA ALA A 416 -19.35 38.04 -10.59
C ALA A 416 -19.85 36.65 -11.03
N PRO A 417 -20.50 35.83 -10.18
CA PRO A 417 -21.09 34.57 -10.62
C PRO A 417 -22.13 34.71 -11.73
N LYS A 418 -22.96 35.75 -11.70
CA LYS A 418 -23.99 36.01 -12.74
C LYS A 418 -23.33 36.30 -14.09
N VAL A 419 -22.26 37.09 -14.09
CA VAL A 419 -21.49 37.43 -15.30
C VAL A 419 -20.91 36.15 -15.92
N ILE A 420 -20.26 35.32 -15.11
CA ILE A 420 -19.64 34.07 -15.58
C ILE A 420 -20.68 33.04 -16.00
N SER A 421 -21.81 32.92 -15.29
CA SER A 421 -22.89 32.01 -15.68
C SER A 421 -23.48 32.37 -17.04
N ARG A 422 -23.52 33.65 -17.41
CA ARG A 422 -24.08 34.11 -18.69
C ARG A 422 -23.09 34.02 -19.84
N LEU A 423 -21.82 34.35 -19.59
CA LEU A 423 -20.85 34.62 -20.65
C LEU A 423 -19.65 33.66 -20.63
N GLY A 424 -19.49 32.88 -19.57
CA GLY A 424 -18.44 31.86 -19.39
C GLY A 424 -17.07 32.41 -18.97
N SER A 425 -16.73 33.65 -19.33
CA SER A 425 -15.47 34.30 -18.95
C SER A 425 -15.59 35.83 -18.97
N MET A 426 -14.64 36.51 -18.33
CA MET A 426 -14.54 37.98 -18.40
C MET A 426 -14.18 38.48 -19.80
N GLN A 427 -13.40 37.73 -20.58
CA GLN A 427 -13.10 38.13 -21.95
C GLN A 427 -14.36 38.12 -22.82
N ASN A 428 -15.24 37.13 -22.65
CA ASN A 428 -16.49 37.05 -23.41
C ASN A 428 -17.45 38.20 -23.06
N LEU A 429 -17.40 38.73 -21.84
CA LEU A 429 -18.13 39.96 -21.48
C LEU A 429 -17.69 41.15 -22.34
N VAL A 430 -16.38 41.34 -22.45
CA VAL A 430 -15.82 42.46 -23.22
C VAL A 430 -16.07 42.27 -24.71
N ASP A 431 -15.81 41.07 -25.24
CA ASP A 431 -15.87 40.79 -26.67
C ASP A 431 -17.32 40.82 -27.23
N HIS A 432 -18.31 40.37 -26.45
CA HIS A 432 -19.69 40.19 -26.95
C HIS A 432 -20.71 41.20 -26.44
N VAL A 433 -20.54 41.75 -25.23
CA VAL A 433 -21.56 42.62 -24.62
C VAL A 433 -21.15 44.08 -24.66
N LEU A 434 -19.87 44.36 -24.41
CA LEU A 434 -19.37 45.73 -24.31
C LEU A 434 -18.82 46.25 -25.63
N ARG A 435 -18.79 45.43 -26.68
CA ARG A 435 -18.39 45.87 -28.00
C ARG A 435 -19.46 46.82 -28.57
N PRO A 436 -19.13 48.09 -28.84
CA PRO A 436 -20.09 49.04 -29.38
C PRO A 436 -20.56 48.57 -30.76
N ILE A 437 -21.88 48.49 -30.92
CA ILE A 437 -22.53 48.19 -32.19
C ILE A 437 -22.87 49.54 -32.83
N VAL A 438 -22.33 49.80 -34.03
CA VAL A 438 -22.74 50.94 -34.84
C VAL A 438 -23.95 50.47 -35.65
N GLY A 439 -25.13 50.99 -35.33
CA GLY A 439 -26.42 50.64 -35.94
C GLY A 439 -27.00 51.78 -36.77
#